data_AF-A0A0G1WDF3-F1
#
_entry.id   AF-A0A0G1WDF3-F1
#
_cell.length_a   1.000
_cell.length_b   1.000
_cell.length_c   1.000
_cell.angle_alpha   90.00
_cell.angle_beta   90.00
_cell.angle_gamma   90.00
#
_symmetry.space_group_name_H-M   'P 1'
#
loop_
_entity.id
_entity.type
_entity.pdbx_description
1 polymer ?
#
loop_
_entity_poly.entity_id
_entity_poly.type
_entity_poly.pdbx_seq_one_letter_code
_entity_poly.pdbx_strand_id
1 'polypeptide(L)'
;MDSRQVIGIVLTAGIFGIFFLWLRFQRKQEKAEMNSGVQEITILVKGAYDPNIITVKAGIPVRLHFNRQEHADCSRYVTFEGMKIRKDLKAFGMTDVEFTPTETGEIPFTCDMGMYQGKIVVE
;
A
#
# COMPACT_ATOMS: atom_id res chain seq x y z
N MET A 1 -46.88 10.11 9.39
CA MET A 1 -45.80 9.22 8.93
C MET A 1 -46.14 7.83 9.44
N ASP A 2 -46.42 6.86 8.57
CA ASP A 2 -46.80 5.50 8.98
C ASP A 2 -45.60 4.78 9.62
N SER A 3 -45.77 4.17 10.79
CA SER A 3 -44.72 3.43 11.51
C SER A 3 -44.06 2.37 10.63
N ARG A 4 -44.78 1.83 9.64
CA ARG A 4 -44.24 0.89 8.64
C ARG A 4 -43.25 1.54 7.67
N GLN A 5 -43.44 2.81 7.32
CA GLN A 5 -42.50 3.55 6.45
C GLN A 5 -41.24 3.97 7.20
N VAL A 6 -41.36 4.34 8.48
CA VAL A 6 -40.22 4.74 9.31
C VAL A 6 -39.26 3.56 9.52
N ILE A 7 -39.79 2.35 9.75
CA ILE A 7 -38.98 1.12 9.89
C ILE A 7 -38.21 0.82 8.59
N GLY A 8 -38.84 0.97 7.42
CA GLY A 8 -38.19 0.75 6.12
C GLY A 8 -37.01 1.70 5.87
N ILE A 9 -37.14 2.97 6.25
CA ILE A 9 -36.08 3.98 6.07
C ILE A 9 -34.87 3.70 6.98
N VAL A 10 -35.11 3.27 8.22
CA VAL A 10 -34.01 2.94 9.16
C VAL A 10 -33.22 1.72 8.70
N LEU A 11 -33.88 0.68 8.17
CA LEU A 11 -33.21 -0.52 7.67
C LEU A 11 -32.37 -0.23 6.43
N THR A 12 -32.90 0.56 5.48
CA THR A 12 -32.18 0.93 4.25
C THR A 12 -30.99 1.84 4.53
N ALA A 13 -31.12 2.81 5.44
CA ALA A 13 -30.01 3.66 5.86
C ALA A 13 -28.92 2.88 6.61
N GLY A 14 -29.29 1.89 7.44
CA GLY A 14 -28.34 1.01 8.13
C GLY A 14 -27.53 0.15 7.16
N ILE A 15 -28.19 -0.44 6.14
CA ILE A 15 -27.51 -1.23 5.10
C ILE A 15 -26.58 -0.35 4.27
N PHE A 16 -27.01 0.85 3.88
CA PHE A 16 -26.15 1.79 3.16
C PHE A 16 -24.96 2.24 4.00
N GLY A 17 -25.15 2.49 5.30
CA GLY A 17 -24.08 2.85 6.23
C GLY A 17 -23.05 1.74 6.41
N ILE A 18 -23.50 0.48 6.57
CA ILE A 18 -22.63 -0.70 6.67
C ILE A 18 -21.92 -0.95 5.34
N PHE A 19 -22.60 -0.82 4.20
CA PHE A 19 -22.01 -0.96 2.87
C PHE A 19 -20.94 0.12 2.60
N PHE A 20 -21.20 1.37 3.00
CA PHE A 20 -20.25 2.47 2.86
C PHE A 20 -19.05 2.36 3.81
N LEU A 21 -19.27 1.84 5.03
CA LEU A 21 -18.19 1.49 5.96
C LEU A 21 -17.34 0.33 5.45
N TRP A 22 -17.98 -0.71 4.90
CA TRP A 22 -17.28 -1.85 4.29
C TRP A 22 -16.48 -1.43 3.04
N LEU A 23 -17.01 -0.50 2.23
CA LEU A 23 -16.28 0.12 1.12
C LEU A 23 -15.02 0.89 1.56
N ARG A 24 -15.00 1.50 2.76
CA ARG A 24 -13.78 2.13 3.30
C ARG A 24 -12.76 1.13 3.84
N PHE A 25 -13.22 -0.03 4.33
CA PHE A 25 -12.33 -1.05 4.91
C PHE A 25 -11.59 -1.88 3.85
N GLN A 26 -12.00 -1.79 2.58
CA GLN A 26 -11.30 -2.36 1.42
C GLN A 26 -9.96 -1.67 1.06
N ARG A 27 -9.38 -0.85 1.96
CA ARG A 27 -7.96 -0.46 1.82
C ARG A 27 -7.11 -1.71 2.05
N LYS A 28 -6.82 -2.42 0.95
CA LYS A 28 -5.99 -3.63 0.90
C LYS A 28 -4.68 -3.40 1.67
N GLN A 29 -4.60 -3.99 2.87
CA GLN A 29 -3.32 -4.22 3.52
C GLN A 29 -2.87 -5.61 3.10
N GLU A 30 -1.72 -5.67 2.44
CA GLU A 30 -1.10 -6.94 2.08
C GLU A 30 0.09 -7.16 3.01
N LYS A 31 0.07 -8.30 3.70
CA LYS A 31 1.21 -8.72 4.53
C LYS A 31 2.26 -9.32 3.61
N ALA A 32 3.52 -8.95 3.82
CA ALA A 32 4.62 -9.56 3.08
C ALA A 32 4.67 -11.09 3.34
N GLU A 33 4.89 -11.86 2.27
CA GLU A 33 5.02 -13.31 2.36
C GLU A 33 6.41 -13.66 2.91
N MET A 34 6.48 -14.62 3.82
CA MET A 34 7.75 -15.02 4.43
C MET A 34 8.38 -16.13 3.59
N ASN A 35 9.44 -15.79 2.86
CA ASN A 35 10.19 -16.74 2.05
C ASN A 35 11.63 -16.83 2.59
N SER A 36 12.01 -18.01 3.10
CA SER A 36 13.39 -18.30 3.52
C SER A 36 13.98 -17.31 4.55
N GLY A 37 13.14 -16.74 5.42
CA GLY A 37 13.55 -15.75 6.43
C GLY A 37 13.61 -14.30 5.94
N VAL A 38 13.18 -14.03 4.70
CA VAL A 38 13.01 -12.70 4.12
C VAL A 38 11.52 -12.46 3.89
N GLN A 39 11.09 -11.21 4.09
CA GLN A 39 9.73 -10.76 3.82
C GLN A 39 9.68 -10.23 2.38
N GLU A 40 9.00 -10.92 1.48
CA GLU A 40 8.91 -10.54 0.07
C GLU A 40 7.51 -10.00 -0.24
N ILE A 41 7.45 -8.92 -1.03
CA ILE A 41 6.20 -8.39 -1.54
C ILE A 41 6.39 -7.74 -2.90
N THR A 42 5.43 -7.93 -3.79
CA THR A 42 5.42 -7.29 -5.10
C THR A 42 4.48 -6.09 -5.11
N ILE A 43 4.98 -4.97 -5.62
CA ILE A 43 4.26 -3.70 -5.73
C ILE A 43 4.11 -3.39 -7.22
N LEU A 44 2.88 -3.39 -7.71
CA LEU A 44 2.56 -2.91 -9.05
C LEU A 44 2.66 -1.37 -9.08
N VAL A 45 3.37 -0.85 -10.07
CA VAL A 45 3.44 0.59 -10.36
C VAL A 45 2.76 0.86 -11.69
N LYS A 46 1.53 1.41 -11.61
CA LYS A 46 0.70 1.75 -12.77
C LYS A 46 -0.32 2.82 -12.38
N GLY A 47 0.02 4.09 -12.54
CA GLY A 47 -0.82 5.21 -12.09
C GLY A 47 -0.92 5.39 -10.57
N ALA A 48 -0.43 4.43 -9.79
CA ALA A 48 -0.34 4.38 -8.34
C ALA A 48 0.56 3.20 -7.93
N TYR A 49 0.82 3.07 -6.63
CA TYR A 49 1.38 1.86 -6.02
C TYR A 49 0.24 0.93 -5.58
N ASP A 50 0.28 -0.34 -5.96
CA ASP A 50 -0.65 -1.38 -5.48
C ASP A 50 0.13 -2.64 -5.08
N PRO A 51 0.11 -3.03 -3.79
CA PRO A 51 -0.50 -2.33 -2.67
C PRO A 51 0.24 -1.02 -2.32
N ASN A 52 -0.50 -0.05 -1.76
CA ASN A 52 0.09 1.18 -1.23
C ASN A 52 0.33 1.15 0.29
N ILE A 53 -0.14 0.13 0.99
CA ILE A 53 0.12 -0.08 2.41
C ILE A 53 0.66 -1.50 2.58
N ILE A 54 1.87 -1.58 3.10
CA ILE A 54 2.62 -2.83 3.23
C ILE A 54 2.93 -3.02 4.70
N THR A 55 2.61 -4.17 5.28
CA THR A 55 2.94 -4.47 6.68
C THR A 55 4.08 -5.48 6.76
N VAL A 56 5.13 -5.15 7.52
CA VAL A 56 6.33 -5.97 7.71
C VAL A 56 6.74 -5.99 9.17
N LYS A 57 7.54 -6.99 9.56
CA LYS A 57 8.06 -7.13 10.91
C LYS A 57 9.43 -6.48 11.08
N ALA A 58 9.65 -5.83 12.22
CA ALA A 58 10.96 -5.32 12.61
C ALA A 58 11.98 -6.47 12.79
N GLY A 59 13.24 -6.20 12.45
CA GLY A 59 14.37 -7.12 12.59
C GLY A 59 14.46 -8.22 11.53
N ILE A 60 13.51 -8.30 10.60
CA ILE A 60 13.51 -9.28 9.51
C ILE A 60 13.76 -8.56 8.18
N PRO A 61 14.71 -9.01 7.34
CA PRO A 61 14.95 -8.41 6.02
C PRO A 61 13.68 -8.38 5.18
N VAL A 62 13.46 -7.28 4.47
CA VAL A 62 12.38 -7.11 3.51
C VAL A 62 12.94 -6.88 2.11
N ARG A 63 12.32 -7.54 1.12
CA ARG A 63 12.55 -7.35 -0.30
C ARG A 63 11.25 -6.90 -0.96
N LEU A 64 11.26 -5.66 -1.43
CA LEU A 64 10.15 -5.06 -2.17
C LEU A 64 10.44 -5.16 -3.67
N HIS A 65 9.59 -5.84 -4.39
CA HIS A 65 9.68 -5.97 -5.83
C HIS A 65 8.77 -4.98 -6.53
N PHE A 66 9.33 -3.91 -7.09
CA PHE A 66 8.55 -2.93 -7.85
C PHE A 66 8.41 -3.40 -9.29
N ASN A 67 7.19 -3.82 -9.66
CA ASN A 67 6.80 -4.14 -11.03
C ASN A 67 6.22 -2.90 -11.70
N ARG A 68 7.06 -2.13 -12.40
CA ARG A 68 6.62 -0.92 -13.09
C ARG A 68 6.06 -1.26 -14.45
N GLN A 69 4.74 -1.13 -14.63
CA GLN A 69 4.04 -1.43 -15.88
C GLN A 69 3.64 -0.16 -16.65
N GLU A 70 4.51 0.83 -16.63
CA GLU A 70 4.32 2.12 -17.30
C GLU A 70 5.67 2.81 -17.53
N HIS A 71 5.65 3.98 -18.17
CA HIS A 71 6.82 4.76 -18.54
C HIS A 71 6.73 6.24 -18.14
N ALA A 72 5.77 6.63 -17.29
CA ALA A 72 5.63 8.00 -16.82
C ALA A 72 6.87 8.44 -16.01
N ASP A 73 7.41 9.63 -16.28
CA ASP A 73 8.63 10.12 -15.60
C ASP A 73 8.47 10.22 -14.08
N CYS A 74 7.26 10.55 -13.63
CA CYS A 74 6.83 10.53 -12.23
C CYS A 74 7.25 9.23 -11.51
N SER A 75 7.03 8.06 -12.13
CA SER A 75 7.30 6.75 -11.52
C SER A 75 8.70 6.20 -11.78
N ARG A 76 9.60 7.02 -12.34
CA ARG A 76 10.99 6.61 -12.59
C ARG A 76 11.75 6.34 -11.31
N TYR A 77 11.49 7.10 -10.24
CA TYR A 77 12.15 6.88 -8.96
C TYR A 77 11.14 6.57 -7.87
N VAL A 78 11.56 5.74 -6.92
CA VAL A 78 10.92 5.62 -5.61
C VAL A 78 11.89 6.14 -4.55
N THR A 79 11.38 6.94 -3.63
CA THR A 79 12.11 7.50 -2.50
C THR A 79 11.41 7.09 -1.22
N PHE A 80 12.16 6.62 -0.24
CA PHE A 80 11.63 6.26 1.07
C PHE A 80 11.96 7.37 2.07
N GLU A 81 10.95 7.95 2.70
CA GLU A 81 11.15 9.02 3.68
C GLU A 81 11.80 8.48 4.96
N GLY A 82 12.67 9.28 5.58
CA GLY A 82 13.45 8.85 6.73
C GLY A 82 14.61 7.90 6.40
N MET A 83 14.63 7.31 5.20
CA MET A 83 15.73 6.48 4.70
C MET A 83 16.47 7.20 3.57
N LYS A 84 17.79 7.06 3.49
CA LYS A 84 18.58 7.61 2.36
C LYS A 84 18.49 6.71 1.12
N ILE A 85 17.30 6.18 0.84
CA ILE A 85 17.05 5.21 -0.24
C ILE A 85 16.24 5.90 -1.34
N ARG A 86 16.87 6.05 -2.51
CA ARG A 86 16.24 6.44 -3.77
C ARG A 86 16.64 5.43 -4.85
N LYS A 87 15.66 4.84 -5.54
CA LYS A 87 15.91 3.77 -6.52
C LYS A 87 15.27 4.10 -7.87
N ASP A 88 16.02 3.90 -8.96
CA ASP A 88 15.49 3.96 -10.33
C ASP A 88 14.70 2.67 -10.63
N LEU A 89 13.45 2.82 -11.03
CA LEU A 89 12.52 1.76 -11.42
C LEU A 89 12.49 1.63 -12.93
N LYS A 90 12.95 0.51 -13.48
CA LYS A 90 12.95 0.26 -14.93
C LYS A 90 11.51 0.24 -15.46
N ALA A 91 11.24 0.99 -16.53
CA ALA A 91 9.94 0.94 -17.20
C ALA A 91 9.67 -0.48 -17.76
N PHE A 92 8.43 -0.96 -17.60
CA PHE A 92 8.01 -2.31 -17.99
C PHE A 92 8.92 -3.42 -17.44
N GLY A 93 9.37 -3.28 -16.19
CA GLY A 93 10.31 -4.20 -15.57
C GLY A 93 10.17 -4.30 -14.05
N MET A 94 10.88 -5.29 -13.50
CA MET A 94 10.97 -5.54 -12.07
C MET A 94 12.23 -4.89 -11.50
N THR A 95 12.12 -4.22 -10.37
CA THR A 95 13.25 -3.64 -9.63
C THR A 95 13.11 -3.94 -8.14
N ASP A 96 14.17 -4.50 -7.57
CA ASP A 96 14.16 -4.90 -6.16
C ASP A 96 14.77 -3.81 -5.27
N VAL A 97 14.12 -3.58 -4.13
CA VAL A 97 14.62 -2.76 -3.03
C VAL A 97 14.66 -3.61 -1.77
N GLU A 98 15.85 -3.79 -1.22
CA GLU A 98 16.09 -4.59 -0.02
C GLU A 98 16.59 -3.71 1.12
N PHE A 99 16.02 -3.91 2.30
CA PHE A 99 16.51 -3.31 3.54
C PHE A 99 16.05 -4.14 4.74
N THR A 100 16.53 -3.82 5.94
CA THR A 100 16.07 -4.46 7.18
C THR A 100 15.59 -3.37 8.13
N PRO A 101 14.27 -3.24 8.36
CA PRO A 101 13.75 -2.27 9.31
C PRO A 101 14.11 -2.71 10.73
N THR A 102 14.72 -1.82 11.51
CA THR A 102 15.13 -2.10 12.91
C THR A 102 14.18 -1.51 13.94
N GLU A 103 13.43 -0.46 13.56
CA GLU A 103 12.53 0.28 14.43
C GLU A 103 11.09 0.13 13.93
N THR A 104 10.15 0.03 14.86
CA THR A 104 8.71 0.02 14.54
C THR A 104 8.24 1.42 14.16
N GLY A 105 7.23 1.49 13.31
CA GLY A 105 6.68 2.78 12.85
C GLY A 105 6.20 2.74 11.40
N GLU A 106 5.92 3.93 10.87
CA GLU A 106 5.53 4.09 9.47
C GLU A 106 6.69 4.69 8.67
N ILE A 107 6.98 4.09 7.52
CA ILE A 107 7.97 4.56 6.56
C ILE A 107 7.22 4.93 5.28
N PRO A 108 6.92 6.20 5.06
CA PRO A 108 6.32 6.67 3.82
C PRO A 108 7.29 6.44 2.64
N PHE A 109 6.75 6.15 1.48
CA PHE A 109 7.50 6.16 0.24
C PHE A 109 6.70 6.80 -0.88
N THR A 110 7.40 7.50 -1.76
CA THR A 110 6.78 8.28 -2.81
C THR A 110 7.53 8.17 -4.12
N CYS A 111 6.84 8.49 -5.21
CA CYS A 111 7.50 8.69 -6.49
C CYS A 111 8.28 10.02 -6.50
N ASP A 112 9.11 10.27 -7.52
CA ASP A 112 10.00 11.45 -7.57
C ASP A 112 9.28 12.80 -7.39
N MET A 113 8.02 12.86 -7.83
CA MET A 113 7.17 14.06 -7.77
C MET A 113 6.19 14.05 -6.58
N GLY A 114 6.24 13.04 -5.71
CA GLY A 114 5.34 12.92 -4.55
C GLY A 114 3.89 12.53 -4.88
N MET A 115 3.56 12.27 -6.15
CA MET A 115 2.19 11.99 -6.61
C MET A 115 1.70 10.60 -6.19
N TYR A 116 2.52 9.57 -6.39
CA TYR A 116 2.22 8.22 -5.92
C TYR A 116 2.78 8.09 -4.52
N GLN A 117 1.93 7.64 -3.61
CA GLN A 117 2.24 7.55 -2.20
C GLN A 117 1.90 6.16 -1.71
N GLY A 118 2.82 5.59 -0.96
CA GLY A 118 2.60 4.40 -0.18
C GLY A 118 3.28 4.51 1.16
N LYS A 119 3.05 3.53 2.02
CA LYS A 119 3.72 3.44 3.31
C LYS A 119 3.98 1.99 3.70
N ILE A 120 5.06 1.81 4.43
CA ILE A 120 5.41 0.56 5.07
C ILE A 120 5.13 0.71 6.55
N VAL A 121 4.30 -0.15 7.09
CA VAL A 121 4.01 -0.24 8.52
C VAL A 121 4.89 -1.34 9.09
N VAL A 122 5.84 -0.96 9.93
CA VAL A 122 6.74 -1.89 10.63
C VAL A 122 6.15 -2.19 11.99
N GLU A 123 5.78 -3.46 12.21
CA GLU A 123 5.25 -4.02 13.47
C GLU A 123 6.25 -4.93 14.21
#